data_AF-A0A846RWK1-F1
#
_entry.id   AF-A0A846RWK1-F1
#
_cell.length_a   1.000
_cell.length_b   1.000
_cell.length_c   1.000
_cell.angle_alpha   90.00
_cell.angle_beta   90.00
_cell.angle_gamma   90.00
#
_symmetry.space_group_name_H-M   'P 1'
#
loop_
_entity.id
_entity.type
_entity.pdbx_description
1 polymer ?
#
loop_
_entity_poly.entity_id
_entity_poly.type
_entity_poly.pdbx_seq_one_letter_code
_entity_poly.pdbx_strand_id
1 'polypeptide(L)'
;MEEQRADVMGEVRTTGAIEAMATLRRRCPWSSRQDHGSLEKYAREETEELIEALGDYREDPSPDHRSSVVEELGDVFYQVLFHSALLDESASEPYGHTLESVIDGLEAKLVRRHPLAFGEDGRDGQMASLEDVEREYRRIKAEEKQQKDTPQ
;
A
#
# COMPACT_ATOMS: atom_id res chain seq x y z
N MET A 1 -35.83 6.34 -0.62
CA MET A 1 -35.04 5.95 -1.81
C MET A 1 -33.61 6.42 -1.60
N GLU A 2 -32.96 5.90 -0.56
CA GLU A 2 -31.61 6.30 -0.13
C GLU A 2 -30.74 5.05 0.10
N GLU A 3 -31.17 3.91 -0.44
CA GLU A 3 -30.62 2.58 -0.17
C GLU A 3 -29.99 1.96 -1.42
N GLN A 4 -29.71 2.78 -2.44
CA GLN A 4 -29.25 2.29 -3.74
C GLN A 4 -28.07 3.12 -4.28
N ARG A 5 -27.02 3.23 -3.45
CA ARG A 5 -25.69 3.72 -3.84
C ARG A 5 -24.54 2.92 -3.18
N ALA A 6 -24.79 1.65 -2.91
CA ALA A 6 -23.77 0.69 -2.45
C ALA A 6 -23.75 -0.51 -3.40
N ASP A 7 -23.25 -0.29 -4.61
CA ASP A 7 -23.01 -1.30 -5.66
C ASP A 7 -21.94 -0.65 -6.56
N VAL A 8 -20.68 -1.08 -6.72
CA VAL A 8 -19.96 -2.33 -6.48
C VAL A 8 -18.49 -1.92 -6.21
N MET A 9 -18.06 -1.87 -4.95
CA MET A 9 -16.62 -2.00 -4.65
C MET A 9 -16.44 -3.46 -4.26
N GLY A 10 -15.91 -4.28 -5.17
CA GLY A 10 -15.56 -5.66 -4.83
C GLY A 10 -14.64 -5.64 -3.63
N GLU A 11 -15.03 -6.32 -2.56
CA GLU A 11 -14.21 -6.42 -1.35
C GLU A 11 -12.87 -7.07 -1.72
N VAL A 12 -11.78 -6.31 -1.59
CA VAL A 12 -10.43 -6.83 -1.82
C VAL A 12 -10.08 -7.72 -0.63
N ARG A 13 -9.94 -9.03 -0.88
CA ARG A 13 -9.70 -10.02 0.17
C ARG A 13 -8.21 -10.25 0.38
N THR A 14 -7.69 -9.86 1.55
CA THR A 14 -6.31 -10.14 1.98
C THR A 14 -6.18 -11.43 2.78
N THR A 15 -7.29 -11.95 3.33
CA THR A 15 -7.30 -13.13 4.23
C THR A 15 -6.56 -14.33 3.63
N GLY A 16 -6.80 -14.68 2.37
CA GLY A 16 -6.14 -15.81 1.72
C GLY A 16 -4.62 -15.62 1.59
N ALA A 17 -4.16 -14.39 1.35
CA ALA A 17 -2.74 -14.08 1.29
C ALA A 17 -2.08 -14.18 2.67
N ILE A 18 -2.77 -13.69 3.72
CA ILE A 18 -2.31 -13.79 5.11
C ILE A 18 -2.19 -15.27 5.52
N GLU A 19 -3.18 -16.10 5.23
CA GLU A 19 -3.16 -17.54 5.51
C GLU A 19 -2.04 -18.28 4.77
N ALA A 20 -1.82 -17.93 3.50
CA ALA A 20 -0.74 -18.47 2.70
C ALA A 20 0.62 -18.08 3.28
N MET A 21 0.84 -16.81 3.60
CA MET A 21 2.08 -16.32 4.23
C MET A 21 2.33 -17.01 5.57
N ALA A 22 1.32 -17.09 6.43
CA ALA A 22 1.42 -17.79 7.71
C ALA A 22 1.79 -19.28 7.53
N THR A 23 1.27 -19.91 6.47
CA THR A 23 1.62 -21.29 6.12
C THR A 23 3.06 -21.41 5.62
N LEU A 24 3.52 -20.47 4.78
CA LEU A 24 4.90 -20.42 4.31
C LEU A 24 5.87 -20.22 5.47
N ARG A 25 5.62 -19.24 6.34
CA ARG A 25 6.44 -18.99 7.54
C ARG A 25 6.58 -20.23 8.43
N ARG A 26 5.53 -21.05 8.54
CA ARG A 26 5.55 -22.30 9.33
C ARG A 26 6.15 -23.51 8.62
N ARG A 27 5.97 -23.63 7.30
CA ARG A 27 6.20 -24.90 6.56
C ARG A 27 7.25 -24.82 5.46
N CYS A 28 7.67 -23.62 5.04
CA CYS A 28 8.70 -23.43 4.03
C CYS A 28 10.04 -23.13 4.71
N PRO A 29 11.07 -24.00 4.55
CA PRO A 29 12.37 -23.78 5.18
C PRO A 29 13.10 -22.51 4.72
N TRP A 30 12.85 -22.05 3.50
CA TRP A 30 13.42 -20.78 3.04
C TRP A 30 12.73 -19.61 3.73
N SER A 31 11.39 -19.60 3.71
CA SER A 31 10.59 -18.55 4.30
C SER A 31 10.91 -18.41 5.78
N SER A 32 10.89 -19.49 6.56
CA SER A 32 11.12 -19.47 8.03
C SER A 32 12.50 -18.96 8.47
N ARG A 33 13.48 -18.93 7.57
CA ARG A 33 14.84 -18.42 7.84
C ARG A 33 15.02 -16.95 7.45
N GLN A 34 14.05 -16.34 6.80
CA GLN A 34 14.13 -14.93 6.43
C GLN A 34 13.90 -14.03 7.64
N ASP A 35 14.60 -12.91 7.64
CA ASP A 35 14.40 -11.75 8.51
C ASP A 35 14.33 -10.47 7.66
N HIS A 36 14.14 -9.31 8.30
CA HIS A 36 14.03 -8.04 7.57
C HIS A 36 15.28 -7.69 6.76
N GLY A 37 16.47 -8.07 7.25
CA GLY A 37 17.73 -7.76 6.58
C GLY A 37 17.98 -8.68 5.38
N SER A 38 17.67 -9.97 5.51
CA SER A 38 17.80 -10.93 4.40
C SER A 38 16.82 -10.63 3.26
N LEU A 39 15.70 -9.97 3.55
CA LEU A 39 14.69 -9.58 2.57
C LEU A 39 15.00 -8.27 1.82
N GLU A 40 15.93 -7.43 2.30
CA GLU A 40 16.21 -6.11 1.70
C GLU A 40 16.57 -6.20 0.22
N LYS A 41 17.37 -7.21 -0.16
CA LYS A 41 17.77 -7.45 -1.55
C LYS A 41 16.55 -7.66 -2.44
N TYR A 42 15.64 -8.55 -2.04
CA TYR A 42 14.43 -8.85 -2.82
C TYR A 42 13.53 -7.62 -2.92
N ALA A 43 13.31 -6.89 -1.82
CA ALA A 43 12.49 -5.67 -1.87
C ALA A 43 13.02 -4.61 -2.86
N ARG A 44 14.35 -4.53 -3.05
CA ARG A 44 14.94 -3.66 -4.07
C ARG A 44 14.72 -4.22 -5.47
N GLU A 45 14.97 -5.51 -5.66
CA GLU A 45 14.80 -6.20 -6.95
C GLU A 45 13.34 -6.10 -7.44
N GLU A 46 12.34 -6.46 -6.63
CA GLU A 46 10.91 -6.37 -7.04
C GLU A 46 10.50 -4.92 -7.39
N THR A 47 11.11 -3.93 -6.73
CA THR A 47 10.82 -2.52 -7.03
C THR A 47 11.46 -2.09 -8.36
N GLU A 48 12.67 -2.59 -8.65
CA GLU A 48 13.36 -2.37 -9.93
C GLU A 48 12.60 -3.04 -11.08
N GLU A 49 12.15 -4.28 -10.90
CA GLU A 49 11.34 -5.03 -11.88
C GLU A 49 9.99 -4.34 -12.14
N LEU A 50 9.31 -3.83 -11.10
CA LEU A 50 8.11 -2.99 -11.27
C LEU A 50 8.39 -1.73 -12.10
N ILE A 51 9.53 -1.07 -11.91
CA ILE A 51 9.91 0.13 -12.69
C ILE A 51 10.12 -0.25 -14.16
N GLU A 52 10.77 -1.37 -14.44
CA GLU A 52 10.99 -1.88 -15.79
C GLU A 52 9.66 -2.21 -16.47
N ALA A 53 8.79 -2.99 -15.81
CA ALA A 53 7.47 -3.35 -16.35
C ALA A 53 6.59 -2.12 -16.64
N LEU A 54 6.65 -1.09 -15.78
CA LEU A 54 5.97 0.18 -16.03
C LEU A 54 6.58 0.95 -17.22
N GLY A 55 7.88 0.82 -17.44
CA GLY A 55 8.58 1.33 -18.63
C GLY A 55 8.01 0.72 -19.90
N ASP A 56 8.01 -0.61 -19.98
CA ASP A 56 7.52 -1.37 -21.13
C ASP A 56 6.04 -1.10 -21.42
N TYR A 57 5.19 -1.06 -20.38
CA TYR A 57 3.77 -0.73 -20.53
C TYR A 57 3.53 0.67 -21.07
N ARG A 58 4.40 1.65 -20.74
CA ARG A 58 4.29 3.02 -21.26
C ARG A 58 4.70 3.12 -22.73
N GLU A 59 5.64 2.28 -23.17
CA GLU A 59 6.06 2.20 -24.57
C GLU A 59 5.04 1.45 -25.42
N ASP A 60 4.49 0.34 -24.91
CA ASP A 60 3.45 -0.45 -25.54
C ASP A 60 2.39 -0.92 -24.51
N PRO A 61 1.21 -0.27 -24.44
CA PRO A 61 0.17 -0.59 -23.47
C PRO A 61 -0.66 -1.82 -23.89
N SER A 62 0.01 -2.95 -24.10
CA SER A 62 -0.59 -4.22 -24.48
C SER A 62 -1.16 -5.00 -23.28
N PRO A 63 -2.07 -5.97 -23.49
CA PRO A 63 -2.53 -6.86 -22.42
C PRO A 63 -1.42 -7.64 -21.72
N ASP A 64 -0.35 -7.96 -22.45
CA ASP A 64 0.79 -8.72 -21.92
C ASP A 64 1.61 -7.84 -20.98
N HIS A 65 2.01 -6.63 -21.40
CA HIS A 65 2.73 -5.70 -20.51
C HIS A 65 1.88 -5.25 -19.31
N ARG A 66 0.56 -5.11 -19.49
CA ARG A 66 -0.34 -4.88 -18.35
C ARG A 66 -0.28 -6.04 -17.34
N SER A 67 -0.18 -7.28 -17.82
CA SER A 67 -0.11 -8.46 -16.96
C SER A 67 1.20 -8.48 -16.18
N SER A 68 2.32 -8.16 -16.83
CA SER A 68 3.62 -7.98 -16.15
C SER A 68 3.55 -6.93 -15.06
N VAL A 69 2.98 -5.74 -15.31
CA VAL A 69 2.82 -4.72 -14.26
C VAL A 69 2.01 -5.23 -13.07
N VAL A 70 0.96 -6.04 -13.30
CA VAL A 70 0.14 -6.61 -12.22
C VAL A 70 0.91 -7.65 -11.41
N GLU A 71 1.76 -8.45 -12.06
CA GLU A 71 2.66 -9.41 -11.42
C GLU A 71 3.63 -8.70 -10.47
N GLU A 72 4.36 -7.69 -10.98
CA GLU A 72 5.34 -6.94 -10.19
C GLU A 72 4.71 -6.14 -9.04
N LEU A 73 3.50 -5.59 -9.23
CA LEU A 73 2.73 -4.98 -8.14
C LEU A 73 2.40 -6.01 -7.05
N GLY A 74 2.16 -7.25 -7.44
CA GLY A 74 1.97 -8.38 -6.54
C GLY A 74 3.23 -8.70 -5.75
N ASP A 75 4.40 -8.70 -6.38
CA ASP A 75 5.68 -9.01 -5.72
C ASP A 75 6.13 -7.91 -4.77
N VAL A 76 5.93 -6.63 -5.11
CA VAL A 76 6.11 -5.53 -4.16
C VAL A 76 5.14 -5.66 -2.97
N PHE A 77 3.88 -6.04 -3.21
CA PHE A 77 2.93 -6.29 -2.12
C PHE A 77 3.30 -7.51 -1.27
N TYR A 78 3.86 -8.56 -1.88
CA TYR A 78 4.38 -9.73 -1.18
C TYR A 78 5.45 -9.34 -0.17
N GLN A 79 6.35 -8.41 -0.51
CA GLN A 79 7.34 -7.88 0.44
C GLN A 79 6.67 -7.17 1.62
N VAL A 80 5.65 -6.32 1.37
CA VAL A 80 4.88 -5.67 2.46
C VAL A 80 4.24 -6.70 3.39
N LEU A 81 3.62 -7.74 2.81
CA LEU A 81 3.00 -8.83 3.56
C LEU A 81 4.04 -9.63 4.37
N PHE A 82 5.20 -9.93 3.80
CA PHE A 82 6.25 -10.69 4.47
C PHE A 82 6.83 -9.91 5.64
N HIS A 83 7.17 -8.64 5.45
CA HIS A 83 7.67 -7.78 6.53
C HIS A 83 6.61 -7.61 7.64
N SER A 84 5.33 -7.51 7.29
CA SER A 84 4.24 -7.47 8.27
C SER A 84 4.16 -8.77 9.09
N ALA A 85 4.27 -9.92 8.44
CA ALA A 85 4.26 -11.22 9.09
C ALA A 85 5.44 -11.43 10.06
N LEU A 86 6.63 -10.92 9.71
CA LEU A 86 7.80 -10.93 10.62
C LEU A 86 7.59 -10.07 11.87
N LEU A 87 6.94 -8.92 11.71
CA LEU A 87 6.61 -8.03 12.84
C LEU A 87 5.59 -8.70 13.77
N ASP A 88 4.53 -9.29 13.21
CA ASP A 88 3.54 -10.06 13.97
C ASP A 88 4.21 -11.19 14.78
N GLU A 89 5.10 -11.97 14.15
CA GLU A 89 5.86 -13.03 14.85
C GLU A 89 6.71 -12.50 16.01
N SER A 90 7.43 -11.39 15.79
CA SER A 90 8.30 -10.80 16.81
C SER A 90 7.53 -10.22 18.00
N ALA A 91 6.31 -9.73 17.77
CA ALA A 91 5.41 -9.19 18.77
C ALA A 91 4.51 -10.26 19.41
N SER A 92 4.56 -11.51 18.94
CA SER A 92 3.64 -12.59 19.34
C SER A 92 2.16 -12.29 19.02
N GLU A 93 1.91 -11.54 17.94
CA GLU A 93 0.57 -11.19 17.46
C GLU A 93 0.07 -12.18 16.38
N PRO A 94 -1.25 -12.26 16.16
CA PRO A 94 -1.79 -13.00 15.02
C PRO A 94 -1.30 -12.43 13.69
N TYR A 95 -0.99 -13.29 12.72
CA TYR A 95 -0.68 -12.85 11.36
C TYR A 95 -1.82 -12.00 10.79
N GLY A 96 -1.47 -10.85 10.23
CA GLY A 96 -2.40 -9.89 9.64
C GLY A 96 -2.55 -8.62 10.47
N HIS A 97 -2.25 -8.66 11.78
CA HIS A 97 -2.38 -7.50 12.66
C HIS A 97 -1.54 -6.30 12.19
N THR A 98 -0.28 -6.53 11.84
CA THR A 98 0.58 -5.46 11.30
C THR A 98 0.11 -5.01 9.92
N LEU A 99 -0.39 -5.92 9.07
CA LEU A 99 -0.90 -5.54 7.76
C LEU A 99 -2.14 -4.65 7.86
N GLU A 100 -3.07 -4.95 8.78
CA GLU A 100 -4.20 -4.07 9.11
C GLU A 100 -3.71 -2.68 9.51
N SER A 101 -2.72 -2.61 10.40
CA SER A 101 -2.13 -1.33 10.82
C SER A 101 -1.48 -0.56 9.65
N VAL A 102 -0.87 -1.25 8.69
CA VAL A 102 -0.32 -0.64 7.45
C VAL A 102 -1.44 -0.07 6.59
N ILE A 103 -2.53 -0.82 6.41
CA ILE A 103 -3.70 -0.40 5.62
C ILE A 103 -4.37 0.81 6.29
N ASP A 104 -4.69 0.75 7.57
CA ASP A 104 -5.29 1.84 8.33
C ASP A 104 -4.42 3.12 8.25
N GLY A 105 -3.12 2.97 8.43
CA GLY A 105 -2.16 4.06 8.32
C GLY A 105 -2.06 4.65 6.92
N LEU A 106 -2.26 3.83 5.87
CA LEU A 106 -2.33 4.28 4.49
C LEU A 106 -3.63 5.02 4.21
N GLU A 107 -4.78 4.46 4.60
CA GLU A 107 -6.10 5.07 4.42
C GLU A 107 -6.19 6.44 5.09
N ALA A 108 -5.83 6.51 6.38
CA ALA A 108 -5.82 7.77 7.12
C ALA A 108 -4.88 8.80 6.47
N LYS A 109 -3.74 8.36 5.92
CA LYS A 109 -2.79 9.22 5.21
C LYS A 109 -3.34 9.71 3.87
N LEU A 110 -4.03 8.86 3.11
CA LEU A 110 -4.65 9.23 1.83
C LEU A 110 -5.74 10.28 2.06
N VAL A 111 -6.63 10.08 3.04
CA VAL A 111 -7.68 11.06 3.37
C VAL A 111 -7.06 12.37 3.86
N ARG A 112 -6.16 12.30 4.85
CA ARG A 112 -5.57 13.49 5.48
C ARG A 112 -4.72 14.33 4.53
N ARG A 113 -4.04 13.74 3.55
CA ARG A 113 -3.20 14.46 2.57
C ARG A 113 -3.97 15.00 1.36
N HIS A 114 -5.24 14.65 1.21
CA HIS A 114 -6.07 15.09 0.09
C HIS A 114 -7.40 15.68 0.58
N PRO A 115 -7.39 16.70 1.46
CA PRO A 115 -8.62 17.27 1.99
C PRO A 115 -9.52 17.86 0.89
N LEU A 116 -8.95 18.34 -0.22
CA LEU A 116 -9.73 18.81 -1.38
C LEU A 116 -10.47 17.69 -2.12
N ALA A 117 -10.07 16.43 -1.92
CA ALA A 117 -10.74 15.25 -2.48
C ALA A 117 -11.73 14.60 -1.49
N PHE A 118 -11.55 14.78 -0.17
CA PHE A 118 -12.32 14.07 0.88
C PHE A 118 -13.06 14.97 1.89
N GLY A 119 -12.90 16.29 1.85
CA GLY A 119 -13.54 17.23 2.79
C GLY A 119 -14.99 17.60 2.42
N GLU A 120 -15.72 18.18 3.38
CA GLU A 120 -17.07 18.73 3.18
C GLU A 120 -17.09 19.87 2.13
N ASP A 121 -15.96 20.57 1.96
CA ASP A 121 -15.72 21.56 0.91
C ASP A 121 -15.37 20.93 -0.45
N GLY A 122 -15.54 19.62 -0.61
CA GLY A 122 -15.62 18.95 -1.90
C GLY A 122 -16.80 19.51 -2.66
N ARG A 123 -16.65 20.74 -3.18
CA ARG A 123 -17.63 21.51 -3.93
C ARG A 123 -18.29 20.56 -4.90
N ASP A 124 -19.53 20.14 -4.62
CA ASP A 124 -20.39 19.30 -5.47
C ASP A 124 -19.73 18.81 -6.77
N GLY A 125 -18.87 17.79 -6.68
CA GLY A 125 -18.26 17.12 -7.83
C GLY A 125 -17.29 17.93 -8.71
N GLN A 126 -16.79 19.10 -8.27
CA GLN A 126 -15.77 19.87 -8.99
C GLN A 126 -14.35 19.48 -8.57
N MET A 127 -13.51 19.10 -9.53
CA MET A 127 -12.08 18.92 -9.30
C MET A 127 -11.44 20.25 -8.89
N ALA A 128 -10.66 20.23 -7.81
CA ALA A 128 -9.82 21.37 -7.43
C ALA A 128 -8.75 21.66 -8.49
N SER A 129 -8.32 22.91 -8.58
CA SER A 129 -7.22 23.28 -9.48
C SER A 129 -5.90 22.66 -9.01
N LEU A 130 -4.96 22.41 -9.94
CA LEU A 130 -3.62 21.92 -9.59
C LEU A 130 -2.90 22.84 -8.60
N GLU A 131 -3.04 24.16 -8.76
CA GLU A 131 -2.43 25.15 -7.87
C GLU A 131 -2.97 25.05 -6.43
N ASP A 132 -4.27 24.78 -6.27
CA ASP A 132 -4.88 24.59 -4.97
C ASP A 132 -4.41 23.29 -4.31
N VAL A 133 -4.36 22.20 -5.09
CA VAL A 133 -3.86 20.90 -4.63
C VAL A 133 -2.40 20.98 -4.19
N GLU A 134 -1.53 21.61 -4.98
CA GLU A 134 -0.12 21.75 -4.63
C GLU A 134 0.10 22.61 -3.38
N ARG A 135 -0.62 23.73 -3.27
CA ARG A 135 -0.51 24.63 -2.11
C ARG A 135 -0.90 23.90 -0.83
N GLU A 136 -2.01 23.16 -0.88
CA GLU A 136 -2.53 22.44 0.27
C GLU A 136 -1.65 21.24 0.64
N TYR A 137 -1.14 20.51 -0.34
CA TYR A 137 -0.20 19.41 -0.12
C TYR A 137 1.09 19.90 0.55
N ARG A 138 1.65 21.04 0.11
CA ARG A 138 2.84 21.65 0.74
C ARG A 138 2.58 22.06 2.18
N ARG A 139 1.40 22.64 2.48
CA ARG A 139 0.98 23.00 3.84
C ARG A 139 0.95 21.77 4.75
N ILE A 140 0.25 20.72 4.35
CA ILE A 140 0.11 19.47 5.12
C ILE A 140 1.47 18.81 5.34
N LYS A 141 2.34 18.78 4.32
CA LYS A 141 3.70 18.23 4.44
C LYS A 141 4.57 19.00 5.43
N ALA A 142 4.42 20.31 5.51
CA ALA A 142 5.14 21.13 6.48
C ALA A 142 4.68 20.83 7.91
N GLU A 143 3.37 20.68 8.13
CA GLU A 143 2.79 20.33 9.44
C GLU A 143 3.20 18.93 9.91
N GLU A 144 3.21 17.93 9.01
CA GLU A 144 3.66 16.58 9.33
C GLU A 144 5.13 16.52 9.77
N LYS A 145 6.00 17.33 9.13
CA LYS A 145 7.42 17.40 9.52
C LYS A 145 7.57 17.96 10.94
N GLN A 146 6.84 19.03 11.26
CA GLN A 146 6.87 19.64 12.59
C GLN A 146 6.39 18.67 13.69
N GLN A 147 5.39 17.84 13.39
CA GLN A 147 4.90 16.82 14.33
C GLN A 147 5.88 15.66 14.53
N LYS A 148 6.65 15.28 13.49
CA LYS A 148 7.69 14.24 13.60
C LYS A 148 8.96 14.71 14.32
N ASP A 149 9.26 16.00 14.25
CA ASP A 149 10.46 16.59 14.85
C ASP A 149 10.25 17.02 16.32
N THR A 150 9.05 16.84 16.87
CA THR A 150 8.76 17.05 18.30
C THR A 150 9.02 15.74 19.04
N PRO A 151 10.03 15.65 19.94
CA PRO A 151 10.27 14.44 20.73
C PRO A 151 9.07 14.18 21.65
N GLN A 152 8.58 12.94 21.67
CA GLN A 152 7.73 12.43 22.75
C GLN A 152 8.56 12.23 24.02
#